data_AF-A0A1G0B0Q5-F1
#
_entry.id   AF-A0A1G0B0Q5-F1
#
_cell.length_a   1.000
_cell.length_b   1.000
_cell.length_c   1.000
_cell.angle_alpha   90.00
_cell.angle_beta   90.00
_cell.angle_gamma   90.00
#
_symmetry.space_group_name_H-M   'P 1'
#
loop_
_entity.id
_entity.type
_entity.pdbx_description
1 polymer ?
#
loop_
_entity_poly.entity_id
_entity_poly.type
_entity_poly.pdbx_seq_one_letter_code
_entity_poly.pdbx_strand_id
1 'polypeptide(L)'
;MEREVIFNSDLHFEHKQWRRELLFWEDELKSLQNRLNELAIRWTDKEVLAQLEHFQNQFMIHENTISELEDHINLHETNISEHLKKGEDVLDLQLVKKHIEFRNQMDTQRNLYSELKGNFFRFLSQYM
;
A
#
# COMPACT_ATOMS: atom_id res chain seq x y z
N MET A 1 -4.55 -13.67 -30.29
CA MET A 1 -4.61 -12.92 -29.02
C MET A 1 -5.52 -11.74 -29.27
N GLU A 2 -6.72 -11.79 -28.71
CA GLU A 2 -7.60 -10.62 -28.68
C GLU A 2 -6.86 -9.52 -27.92
N ARG A 3 -6.78 -8.32 -28.50
CA ARG A 3 -6.23 -7.17 -27.80
C ARG A 3 -7.26 -6.80 -26.73
N GLU A 4 -7.02 -7.16 -25.48
CA GLU A 4 -7.85 -6.67 -24.37
C GLU A 4 -7.76 -5.14 -24.38
N VAL A 5 -8.85 -4.53 -24.83
CA VAL A 5 -9.02 -3.09 -24.83
C VAL A 5 -9.36 -2.71 -23.40
N ILE A 6 -8.44 -2.02 -22.73
CA ILE A 6 -8.67 -1.51 -21.37
C ILE A 6 -9.27 -0.12 -21.46
N PHE A 7 -10.48 0.03 -20.94
CA PHE A 7 -11.19 1.32 -20.91
C PHE A 7 -10.75 2.17 -19.72
N ASN A 8 -10.73 3.48 -19.92
CA ASN A 8 -10.40 4.45 -18.87
C ASN A 8 -11.33 4.34 -17.65
N SER A 9 -12.60 3.96 -17.84
CA SER A 9 -13.57 3.76 -16.77
C SER A 9 -13.20 2.62 -15.82
N ASP A 10 -12.67 1.51 -16.36
CA ASP A 10 -12.33 0.32 -15.59
C ASP A 10 -11.12 0.59 -14.70
N LEU A 11 -10.13 1.31 -15.25
CA LEU A 11 -8.95 1.77 -14.53
C LEU A 11 -9.31 2.72 -13.39
N HIS A 12 -10.17 3.69 -13.68
CA HIS A 12 -10.62 4.65 -12.69
C HIS A 12 -11.35 3.97 -11.52
N PHE A 13 -12.16 2.94 -11.83
CA PHE A 13 -12.80 2.13 -10.81
C PHE A 13 -11.78 1.39 -9.94
N GLU A 14 -10.79 0.76 -10.56
CA GLU A 14 -9.72 0.03 -9.85
C GLU A 14 -8.88 0.97 -8.97
N HIS A 15 -8.52 2.16 -9.45
CA HIS A 15 -7.82 3.18 -8.65
C HIS A 15 -8.60 3.59 -7.41
N LYS A 16 -9.92 3.72 -7.50
CA LYS A 16 -10.76 4.00 -6.34
C LYS A 16 -10.73 2.86 -5.33
N GLN A 17 -10.65 1.61 -5.78
CA GLN A 17 -10.51 0.47 -4.89
C GLN A 17 -9.15 0.49 -4.20
N TRP A 18 -8.07 0.69 -4.93
CA TRP A 18 -6.72 0.77 -4.36
C TRP A 18 -6.57 1.91 -3.37
N ARG A 19 -7.08 3.12 -3.68
CA ARG A 19 -7.06 4.23 -2.71
C ARG A 19 -7.76 3.89 -1.40
N ARG A 20 -8.92 3.23 -1.45
CA ARG A 20 -9.63 2.82 -0.23
C ARG A 20 -8.84 1.79 0.58
N GLU A 21 -8.16 0.88 -0.12
CA GLU A 21 -7.31 -0.12 0.52
C GLU A 21 -6.07 0.52 1.16
N LEU A 22 -5.41 1.46 0.48
CA LEU A 22 -4.27 2.20 1.02
C LEU A 22 -4.65 3.03 2.25
N LEU A 23 -5.77 3.75 2.20
CA LEU A 23 -6.31 4.48 3.37
C LEU A 23 -6.58 3.54 4.55
N PHE A 24 -7.14 2.36 4.28
CA PHE A 24 -7.36 1.36 5.30
C PHE A 24 -6.04 0.88 5.92
N TRP A 25 -5.01 0.61 5.11
CA TRP A 25 -3.69 0.23 5.62
C TRP A 25 -3.00 1.35 6.40
N GLU A 26 -3.15 2.61 5.99
CA GLU A 26 -2.61 3.76 6.69
C GLU A 26 -3.23 3.87 8.10
N ASP A 27 -4.55 3.79 8.20
CA ASP A 27 -5.27 3.82 9.48
C ASP A 27 -4.92 2.61 10.37
N GLU A 28 -4.83 1.42 9.77
CA GLU A 28 -4.41 0.22 10.49
C GLU A 28 -2.97 0.36 11.00
N LEU A 29 -2.04 0.86 10.18
CA LEU A 29 -0.64 1.09 10.57
C LEU A 29 -0.54 2.08 11.74
N LYS A 30 -1.31 3.17 11.72
CA LYS A 30 -1.40 4.11 12.85
C LYS A 30 -1.83 3.42 14.14
N SER A 31 -2.81 2.50 14.06
CA SER A 31 -3.25 1.71 15.20
C SER A 31 -2.14 0.79 15.73
N LEU A 32 -1.42 0.10 14.84
CA LEU A 32 -0.30 -0.77 15.21
C LEU A 32 0.85 0.02 15.85
N GLN A 33 1.18 1.19 15.32
CA GLN A 33 2.19 2.09 15.87
C GLN A 33 1.81 2.56 17.28
N ASN A 34 0.56 2.93 17.51
CA ASN A 34 0.08 3.30 18.84
C ASN A 34 0.25 2.13 19.83
N ARG A 35 -0.09 0.90 19.42
CA ARG A 35 0.08 -0.28 20.25
C ARG A 35 1.54 -0.58 20.55
N LEU A 36 2.43 -0.39 19.58
CA LEU A 36 3.88 -0.53 19.73
C LEU A 36 4.42 0.48 20.74
N ASN A 37 3.99 1.74 20.65
CA ASN A 37 4.40 2.81 21.58
C ASN A 37 3.98 2.51 23.02
N GLU A 38 2.77 1.99 23.22
CA GLU A 38 2.30 1.56 24.55
C GLU A 38 3.17 0.47 25.17
N LEU A 39 3.63 -0.49 24.35
CA LEU A 39 4.53 -1.55 24.81
C LEU A 39 5.93 -1.02 25.11
N ALA A 40 6.46 -0.14 24.27
CA ALA A 40 7.79 0.44 24.46
C ALA A 40 7.95 1.15 25.81
N ILE A 41 6.87 1.71 26.36
CA ILE A 41 6.87 2.35 27.69
C ILE A 41 6.92 1.32 28.83
N ARG A 42 6.41 0.10 28.61
CA ARG A 42 6.26 -0.93 29.66
C ARG A 42 7.49 -1.82 29.81
N TRP A 43 8.28 -1.98 28.75
CA TRP A 43 9.39 -2.92 28.71
C TRP A 43 10.74 -2.22 28.85
N THR A 44 11.63 -2.78 29.68
CA THR A 44 13.02 -2.33 29.86
C THR A 44 14.03 -3.37 29.39
N ASP A 45 13.56 -4.56 29.01
CA ASP A 45 14.38 -5.64 28.49
C ASP A 45 14.95 -5.26 27.11
N LYS A 46 16.26 -5.41 26.96
CA LYS A 46 16.97 -4.98 25.74
C LYS A 46 16.59 -5.79 24.50
N GLU A 47 16.30 -7.07 24.65
CA GLU A 47 15.91 -7.93 23.53
C GLU A 47 14.51 -7.58 23.06
N VAL A 48 13.60 -7.26 23.98
CA VAL A 48 12.24 -6.78 23.65
C VAL A 48 12.29 -5.40 22.98
N LEU A 49 13.10 -4.48 23.50
CA LEU A 49 13.27 -3.15 22.92
C LEU A 49 13.84 -3.21 21.50
N ALA A 50 14.81 -4.09 21.23
CA ALA A 50 15.35 -4.29 19.88
C ALA A 50 14.28 -4.82 18.89
N GLN A 51 13.39 -5.71 19.34
CA GLN A 51 12.27 -6.18 18.51
C GLN A 51 11.25 -5.06 18.25
N LEU A 52 10.96 -4.22 19.24
CA LEU A 52 10.09 -3.05 19.07
C LEU A 52 10.69 -2.06 18.06
N GLU A 53 11.98 -1.78 18.14
CA GLU A 53 12.68 -0.93 17.15
C GLU A 53 12.61 -1.55 15.74
N HIS A 54 12.77 -2.87 15.62
CA HIS A 54 12.61 -3.55 14.34
C HIS A 54 11.22 -3.34 13.74
N PHE A 55 10.16 -3.52 14.52
CA PHE A 55 8.79 -3.28 14.05
C PHE A 55 8.53 -1.81 13.71
N GLN A 56 9.04 -0.87 14.50
CA GLN A 56 8.94 0.55 14.20
C GLN A 56 9.57 0.90 12.84
N ASN A 57 10.76 0.35 12.56
CA ASN A 57 11.42 0.55 11.26
C ASN A 57 10.61 -0.06 10.10
N GLN A 58 10.04 -1.25 10.29
CA GLN A 58 9.17 -1.85 9.28
C GLN A 58 7.91 -1.01 9.04
N PHE A 59 7.29 -0.48 10.09
CA PHE A 59 6.11 0.38 9.95
C PHE A 59 6.43 1.64 9.13
N MET A 60 7.55 2.30 9.40
CA MET A 60 7.99 3.47 8.62
C MET A 60 8.24 3.12 7.13
N ILE A 61 8.81 1.95 6.84
CA ILE A 61 9.00 1.49 5.44
C ILE A 61 7.65 1.32 4.74
N HIS A 62 6.68 0.69 5.40
CA HIS A 62 5.34 0.51 4.85
C HIS A 62 4.56 1.82 4.71
N GLU A 63 4.69 2.74 5.66
CA GLU A 63 4.11 4.09 5.58
C GLU A 63 4.60 4.84 4.34
N ASN A 64 5.92 4.87 4.12
CA ASN A 64 6.50 5.47 2.92
C ASN A 64 6.00 4.79 1.65
N THR A 65 5.92 3.46 1.65
CA THR A 65 5.45 2.72 0.47
C THR A 65 3.99 3.02 0.17
N ILE A 66 3.13 3.14 1.20
CA ILE A 66 1.73 3.54 1.03
C ILE A 66 1.65 4.92 0.39
N SER A 67 2.40 5.90 0.89
CA SER A 67 2.45 7.25 0.32
C SER A 67 2.90 7.24 -1.14
N GLU A 68 3.94 6.47 -1.49
CA GLU A 68 4.41 6.33 -2.87
C GLU A 68 3.32 5.72 -3.77
N LEU A 69 2.63 4.69 -3.32
CA LEU A 69 1.54 4.07 -4.08
C LEU A 69 0.37 5.05 -4.31
N GLU A 70 0.04 5.88 -3.31
CA GLU A 70 -0.98 6.92 -3.46
C GLU A 70 -0.59 7.98 -4.49
N ASP A 71 0.66 8.46 -4.45
CA ASP A 71 1.19 9.40 -5.42
C ASP A 71 1.18 8.84 -6.85
N HIS A 72 1.52 7.55 -7.00
CA HIS A 72 1.45 6.85 -8.27
C HIS A 72 0.01 6.78 -8.81
N ILE A 73 -0.99 6.50 -7.95
CA ILE A 73 -2.40 6.53 -8.36
C ILE A 73 -2.80 7.94 -8.80
N ASN A 74 -2.40 8.97 -8.06
CA ASN A 74 -2.69 10.36 -8.38
C ASN A 74 -2.13 10.78 -9.74
N LEU A 75 -0.89 10.38 -10.03
CA LEU A 75 -0.27 10.60 -11.33
C LEU A 75 -1.01 9.86 -12.44
N HIS A 76 -1.39 8.60 -12.22
CA HIS A 76 -2.08 7.80 -13.23
C HIS A 76 -3.48 8.36 -13.55
N GLU A 77 -4.24 8.77 -12.54
CA GLU A 77 -5.53 9.45 -12.68
C GLU A 77 -5.43 10.78 -13.44
N THR A 78 -4.36 11.54 -13.21
CA THR A 78 -4.10 12.79 -13.93
C THR A 78 -3.87 12.51 -15.42
N ASN A 79 -3.06 11.51 -15.75
CA ASN A 79 -2.81 11.12 -17.14
C ASN A 79 -4.10 10.64 -17.85
N ILE A 80 -4.92 9.80 -17.19
CA ILE A 80 -6.20 9.36 -17.72
C ILE A 80 -7.12 10.56 -17.99
N SER A 81 -7.18 11.51 -17.06
CA SER A 81 -8.00 12.73 -17.21
C SER A 81 -7.57 13.58 -18.40
N GLU A 82 -6.26 13.64 -18.71
CA GLU A 82 -5.74 14.35 -19.88
C GLU A 82 -6.10 13.64 -21.20
N HIS A 83 -6.08 12.31 -21.23
CA HIS A 83 -6.45 11.51 -22.39
C HIS A 83 -7.94 11.65 -22.72
N LEU A 84 -8.80 11.59 -21.69
CA LEU A 84 -10.24 11.82 -21.85
C LEU A 84 -10.55 13.20 -22.43
N LYS A 85 -9.81 14.25 -22.03
CA LYS A 85 -9.97 15.61 -22.60
C LYS A 85 -9.61 15.67 -24.09
N LYS A 86 -8.73 14.80 -24.57
CA LYS A 86 -8.34 14.69 -25.99
C LYS A 86 -9.29 13.82 -26.80
N GLY A 87 -10.32 13.23 -26.18
CA GLY A 87 -11.24 12.30 -26.82
C GLY A 87 -10.68 10.89 -26.99
N GLU A 88 -9.59 10.56 -26.29
CA GLU A 88 -8.97 9.23 -26.29
C GLU A 88 -9.54 8.41 -25.12
N ASP A 89 -10.48 7.52 -25.42
CA ASP A 89 -11.18 6.69 -24.40
C ASP A 89 -10.46 5.36 -24.09
N VAL A 90 -9.33 5.13 -24.77
CA VAL A 90 -8.56 3.90 -24.72
C VAL A 90 -7.13 4.20 -24.34
N LEU A 91 -6.56 3.37 -23.47
CA LEU A 91 -5.13 3.44 -23.18
C LEU A 91 -4.29 3.00 -24.37
N ASP A 92 -3.15 3.67 -24.55
CA ASP A 92 -2.08 3.13 -25.38
C ASP A 92 -1.37 1.93 -24.69
N LEU A 93 -0.60 1.17 -25.48
CA LEU A 93 0.14 -0.01 -25.01
C LEU A 93 1.13 0.30 -23.87
N GLN A 94 1.67 1.51 -23.80
CA GLN A 94 2.64 1.90 -22.79
C GLN A 94 1.96 2.15 -21.44
N LEU A 95 0.80 2.81 -21.44
CA LEU A 95 0.00 3.03 -20.23
C LEU A 95 -0.57 1.72 -19.70
N VAL A 96 -1.04 0.82 -20.57
CA VAL A 96 -1.47 -0.53 -20.16
C VAL A 96 -0.34 -1.26 -19.44
N LYS A 97 0.89 -1.21 -19.99
CA LYS A 97 2.03 -1.86 -19.36
C LYS A 97 2.36 -1.28 -17.98
N LYS A 98 2.37 0.05 -17.85
CA LYS A 98 2.58 0.72 -16.56
C LYS A 98 1.51 0.35 -15.54
N HIS A 99 0.25 0.27 -15.97
CA HIS A 99 -0.86 -0.13 -15.11
C HIS A 99 -0.69 -1.56 -14.59
N ILE A 100 -0.30 -2.50 -15.46
CA ILE A 100 -0.04 -3.90 -15.07
C ILE A 100 1.13 -3.97 -14.07
N GLU A 101 2.21 -3.23 -14.32
CA GLU A 101 3.35 -3.14 -13.39
C GLU A 101 2.90 -2.61 -12.02
N PHE A 102 2.06 -1.57 -12.00
CA PHE A 102 1.53 -0.99 -10.78
C PHE A 102 0.57 -1.96 -10.03
N ARG A 103 -0.29 -2.69 -10.75
CA ARG A 103 -1.13 -3.74 -10.15
C ARG A 103 -0.28 -4.80 -9.45
N ASN A 104 0.81 -5.25 -10.08
CA ASN A 104 1.74 -6.21 -9.46
C ASN A 104 2.43 -5.65 -8.21
N GLN A 105 2.72 -4.35 -8.18
CA GLN A 105 3.25 -3.68 -6.99
C GLN A 105 2.24 -3.67 -5.85
N MET A 106 0.97 -3.35 -6.13
CA MET A 106 -0.13 -3.45 -5.15
C MET A 106 -0.24 -4.88 -4.59
N ASP A 107 -0.23 -5.90 -5.45
CA ASP A 107 -0.29 -7.31 -5.03
C ASP A 107 0.92 -7.73 -4.17
N THR A 108 2.11 -7.26 -4.52
CA THR A 108 3.30 -7.51 -3.73
C THR A 108 3.16 -6.87 -2.34
N GLN A 109 2.69 -5.63 -2.26
CA GLN A 109 2.49 -4.97 -0.99
C GLN A 109 1.38 -5.57 -0.13
N ARG A 110 0.29 -6.09 -0.73
CA ARG A 110 -0.72 -6.87 0.00
C ARG A 110 -0.09 -8.01 0.80
N ASN A 111 0.81 -8.76 0.15
CA ASN A 111 1.47 -9.90 0.76
C ASN A 111 2.44 -9.46 1.87
N LEU A 112 3.29 -8.47 1.59
CA LEU A 112 4.27 -7.96 2.57
C LEU A 112 3.58 -7.37 3.80
N TYR A 113 2.52 -6.58 3.59
CA TYR A 113 1.75 -5.99 4.68
C TYR A 113 1.03 -7.07 5.51
N SER A 114 0.47 -8.10 4.87
CA SER A 114 -0.11 -9.24 5.59
C SER A 114 0.93 -9.98 6.43
N GLU A 115 2.14 -10.16 5.92
CA GLU A 115 3.25 -10.79 6.66
C GLU A 115 3.68 -9.94 7.86
N LEU A 116 3.87 -8.62 7.67
CA LEU A 116 4.16 -7.68 8.74
C LEU A 116 3.14 -7.79 9.88
N LYS A 117 1.85 -7.77 9.55
CA LYS A 117 0.78 -7.91 10.55
C LYS A 117 0.84 -9.26 11.26
N GLY A 118 1.02 -10.35 10.53
CA GLY A 118 1.17 -11.67 11.11
C GLY A 118 2.37 -11.79 12.06
N ASN A 119 3.49 -11.17 11.72
CA ASN A 119 4.68 -11.10 12.55
C ASN A 119 4.42 -10.27 13.82
N PHE A 120 3.81 -9.10 13.67
CA PHE A 120 3.51 -8.22 14.79
C PHE A 120 2.50 -8.84 15.75
N PHE A 121 1.40 -9.42 15.27
CA PHE A 121 0.42 -10.07 16.16
C PHE A 121 1.01 -11.26 16.92
N ARG A 122 1.90 -12.04 16.30
CA ARG A 122 2.63 -13.11 17.01
C ARG A 122 3.51 -12.54 18.12
N PHE A 123 4.23 -11.46 17.83
CA PHE A 123 4.99 -10.73 18.85
C PHE A 123 4.07 -10.24 19.98
N LEU A 124 2.95 -9.59 19.66
CA LEU A 124 2.00 -9.13 20.68
C LEU A 124 1.49 -10.28 21.56
N SER A 125 1.21 -11.46 20.98
CA SER A 125 0.73 -12.62 21.75
C SER A 125 1.76 -13.20 22.73
N GLN A 126 3.04 -12.92 22.52
CA GLN A 126 4.11 -13.37 23.41
C GLN A 126 4.40 -12.36 24.53
N TYR A 127 4.15 -11.08 24.28
CA TYR A 127 4.53 -9.97 25.16
C TYR A 127 3.34 -9.17 25.73
N MET A 128 2.12 -9.70 25.59
CA MET A 128 0.90 -9.23 26.26
C MET A 128 0.25 -10.34 27.04
#